data_AF-A0A2L2Z716-F1
#
_entry.id   AF-A0A2L2Z716-F1
#
_cell.length_a   1.000
_cell.length_b   1.000
_cell.length_c   1.000
_cell.angle_alpha   90.00
_cell.angle_beta   90.00
_cell.angle_gamma   90.00
#
_symmetry.space_group_name_H-M   'P 1'
#
loop_
_entity.id
_entity.type
_entity.pdbx_description
1 polymer ?
#
loop_
_entity_poly.entity_id
_entity_poly.type
_entity_poly.pdbx_seq_one_letter_code
_entity_poly.pdbx_strand_id
1 'polypeptide(L)' 'YSKIEELCSVAAYCQFIYLLFPGSITFIKFKSKTHLEHEYSQNFKLLLAAFNRVGADMHIPVDKLFKGRFEDNFEFLQWF' A
#
# COMPACT_ATOMS: atom_id res chain seq x y z
N TYR A 1 -13.71 2.46 2.41
CA TYR A 1 -13.41 2.66 0.99
C TYR A 1 -14.72 2.74 0.24
N SER A 2 -14.97 3.83 -0.47
CA SER A 2 -16.16 4.03 -1.32
C SER A 2 -15.80 4.08 -2.81
N LYS A 3 -14.52 4.26 -3.13
CA LYS A 3 -13.96 4.30 -4.49
C LYS A 3 -12.62 3.55 -4.53
N ILE A 4 -12.23 3.03 -5.69
CA ILE A 4 -10.97 2.28 -5.86
C ILE A 4 -9.76 3.22 -5.73
N GLU A 5 -9.91 4.46 -6.18
CA GLU A 5 -8.90 5.52 -6.12
C GLU A 5 -8.42 5.80 -4.69
N GLU A 6 -9.25 5.55 -3.68
CA GLU A 6 -8.90 5.73 -2.26
C GLU A 6 -7.81 4.73 -1.79
N LEU A 7 -7.58 3.66 -2.55
CA LEU A 7 -6.49 2.71 -2.31
C LEU A 7 -5.10 3.30 -2.62
N CYS A 8 -5.02 4.49 -3.22
CA CYS A 8 -3.76 5.22 -3.44
C CYS A 8 -2.99 5.52 -2.16
N SER A 9 -3.68 5.57 -1.02
CA SER A 9 -3.08 5.72 0.32
C SER A 9 -2.28 4.50 0.78
N VAL A 10 -2.48 3.37 0.09
CA VAL A 10 -1.97 2.02 0.36
C VAL A 10 -2.19 1.49 1.77
N ALA A 11 -3.06 2.14 2.55
CA ALA A 11 -3.32 1.75 3.92
C ALA A 11 -3.97 0.37 4.01
N ALA A 12 -4.90 0.05 3.11
CA ALA A 12 -5.50 -1.29 3.01
C ALA A 12 -4.45 -2.35 2.70
N TYR A 13 -3.59 -2.13 1.71
CA TYR A 13 -2.56 -3.10 1.31
C TYR A 13 -1.59 -3.38 2.47
N CYS A 14 -1.17 -2.34 3.20
CA CYS A 14 -0.38 -2.51 4.42
C CYS A 14 -1.09 -3.36 5.46
N GLN A 15 -2.39 -3.13 5.70
CA GLN A 15 -3.16 -3.94 6.65
C GLN A 15 -3.26 -5.40 6.24
N PHE A 16 -3.52 -5.68 4.96
CA PHE A 16 -3.58 -7.05 4.44
C PHE A 16 -2.24 -7.77 4.57
N ILE A 17 -1.13 -7.13 4.18
CA ILE A 17 0.20 -7.71 4.32
C ILE A 17 0.56 -7.97 5.79
N TYR A 18 0.20 -7.06 6.70
CA TYR A 18 0.37 -7.27 8.13
C TYR A 18 -0.43 -8.48 8.65
N LEU A 19 -1.67 -8.66 8.17
CA LEU A 19 -2.53 -9.77 8.56
C LEU A 19 -2.04 -11.12 8.01
N LEU A 20 -1.65 -11.15 6.73
CA LEU A 20 -1.17 -12.35 6.04
C LEU A 20 0.22 -12.77 6.53
N PHE A 21 1.07 -11.79 6.83
CA PHE A 21 2.46 -12.00 7.24
C PHE A 21 2.74 -11.22 8.53
N PRO A 22 2.39 -11.75 9.71
CA PRO A 22 2.61 -11.07 10.98
C PRO A 22 4.07 -10.64 11.16
N GLY A 23 4.28 -9.39 11.57
CA GLY A 23 5.62 -8.80 11.74
C GLY A 23 6.27 -8.27 10.46
N SER A 24 5.60 -8.35 9.30
CA SER A 24 6.09 -7.78 8.04
C SER A 24 6.09 -6.24 8.03
N ILE A 25 5.13 -5.61 8.73
CA ILE A 25 4.98 -4.15 8.85
C ILE A 25 5.18 -3.68 10.29
N THR A 26 5.95 -2.60 10.46
CA THR A 26 6.09 -1.89 11.74
C THR A 26 4.85 -1.02 12.00
N PHE A 27 3.88 -1.56 12.76
CA PHE A 27 2.59 -0.92 12.97
C PHE A 27 2.65 0.46 13.63
N ILE A 28 3.66 0.73 14.47
CA ILE A 28 3.88 2.06 15.10
C ILE A 28 4.08 3.16 14.05
N LYS A 29 4.67 2.82 12.89
CA LYS A 29 4.93 3.77 11.79
C LYS A 29 3.77 3.85 10.81
N PHE A 30 2.80 2.93 10.90
CA PHE A 30 1.73 2.78 9.93
C PHE A 30 0.63 3.83 10.15
N LYS A 31 0.20 4.49 9.07
CA LYS A 31 -0.87 5.49 9.07
C LYS A 31 -2.13 4.88 8.46
N SER A 32 -3.00 4.36 9.32
CA SER A 32 -4.23 3.62 8.94
C SER A 32 -5.33 4.51 8.33
N LYS A 33 -5.47 5.74 8.81
CA LYS A 33 -6.48 6.70 8.36
C LYS A 33 -5.80 8.03 8.08
N THR A 34 -5.43 8.25 6.83
CA THR A 34 -4.76 9.47 6.39
C THR A 34 -5.28 9.94 5.04
N HIS A 35 -5.27 11.26 4.86
CA HIS A 35 -5.56 11.95 3.61
C HIS A 35 -4.38 12.83 3.15
N LEU A 36 -3.21 12.65 3.76
CA LEU A 36 -2.04 13.47 3.53
C LEU A 36 -1.04 12.71 2.65
N GLU A 37 -0.70 13.27 1.49
CA GLU A 37 0.20 12.66 0.51
C GLU A 37 1.58 12.27 1.09
N HIS A 38 2.13 13.06 2.01
CA HIS A 38 3.40 12.72 2.66
C HIS A 38 3.29 11.50 3.58
N GLU A 39 2.12 11.23 4.16
CA GLU A 39 1.86 10.01 4.93
C GLU A 39 1.66 8.80 4.01
N TYR A 40 1.11 8.99 2.80
CA TYR A 40 1.05 7.92 1.78
C TYR A 40 2.46 7.48 1.41
N SER A 41 3.37 8.44 1.20
CA SER A 41 4.78 8.14 0.92
C SER A 41 5.44 7.30 2.03
N GLN A 42 5.08 7.53 3.30
CA GLN A 42 5.55 6.70 4.40
C GLN A 42 4.95 5.29 4.36
N ASN A 43 3.65 5.16 4.08
CA ASN A 43 3.00 3.87 3.93
C ASN A 43 3.57 3.05 2.75
N PHE A 44 3.85 3.68 1.60
CA PHE A 44 4.50 3.00 0.47
C PHE A 44 5.87 2.43 0.83
N LYS A 45 6.68 3.16 1.59
CA LYS A 45 7.98 2.65 2.10
C LYS A 45 7.79 1.43 3.00
N LEU A 46 6.75 1.42 3.85
CA LEU A 46 6.43 0.27 4.69
C LEU A 46 5.98 -0.93 3.83
N LEU A 47 5.13 -0.71 2.83
CA LEU A 47 4.65 -1.76 1.94
C LEU A 47 5.79 -2.40 1.15
N LEU A 48 6.64 -1.58 0.50
CA LEU A 48 7.81 -2.06 -0.23
C LEU A 48 8.77 -2.87 0.66
N ALA A 49 9.04 -2.39 1.88
CA ALA A 49 9.89 -3.09 2.83
C ALA A 49 9.27 -4.44 3.27
N ALA A 50 7.95 -4.48 3.43
CA ALA A 50 7.24 -5.71 3.77
C ALA A 50 7.29 -6.72 2.63
N PHE A 51 7.07 -6.29 1.38
CA PHE A 51 7.20 -7.12 0.18
C PHE A 51 8.59 -7.75 0.06
N ASN A 52 9.65 -6.95 0.26
CA ASN A 52 11.02 -7.46 0.28
C ASN A 52 11.23 -8.49 1.40
N ARG A 53 10.72 -8.23 2.61
CA ARG A 53 10.86 -9.14 3.76
C ARG A 53 10.18 -10.50 3.54
N VAL A 54 9.03 -10.52 2.87
CA VAL A 54 8.31 -11.77 2.59
C VAL A 54 8.79 -12.47 1.32
N GLY A 55 9.81 -11.93 0.64
CA GLY A 55 10.36 -12.49 -0.59
C GLY A 55 9.43 -12.37 -1.80
N ALA A 56 8.50 -11.40 -1.78
CA ALA A 56 7.61 -11.15 -2.90
C ALA A 56 8.33 -10.31 -3.96
N ASP A 57 8.77 -10.97 -5.04
CA ASP A 57 9.40 -10.32 -6.20
C ASP A 57 8.34 -9.68 -7.10
N MET A 58 7.71 -8.61 -6.60
CA MET A 58 6.84 -7.76 -7.41
C MET A 58 7.24 -6.29 -7.33
N HIS A 59 7.30 -5.66 -8.50
CA HIS A 59 7.44 -4.22 -8.61
C HIS A 59 6.11 -3.48 -8.37
N ILE A 60 5.96 -2.83 -7.21
CA ILE A 60 4.81 -1.96 -6.91
C ILE A 60 4.95 -0.64 -7.69
N PRO A 61 4.02 -0.28 -8.60
CA PRO A 61 4.13 0.93 -9.41
C PRO A 61 3.71 2.19 -8.62
N VAL A 62 4.55 2.59 -7.66
CA VAL A 62 4.28 3.68 -6.70
C VAL A 62 3.78 4.95 -7.38
N ASP A 63 4.49 5.46 -8.39
CA ASP A 63 4.16 6.72 -9.07
C ASP A 63 2.80 6.70 -9.79
N LYS A 64 2.34 5.51 -10.18
CA LYS A 64 1.03 5.33 -10.81
C LYS A 64 -0.08 5.31 -9.76
N LEU A 65 0.11 4.50 -8.72
CA LEU A 65 -0.85 4.36 -7.62
C LEU A 65 -1.04 5.66 -6.87
N PHE A 66 0.05 6.37 -6.58
CA PHE A 66 0.05 7.62 -5.83
C PHE A 66 -0.83 8.71 -6.45
N LYS A 67 -0.99 8.70 -7.79
CA LYS A 67 -1.86 9.65 -8.51
C LYS A 67 -3.35 9.40 -8.30
N GLY A 68 -3.75 8.30 -7.67
CA GLY A 68 -5.15 7.97 -7.43
C GLY A 68 -5.97 7.76 -8.70
N ARG A 69 -5.34 7.41 -9.84
CA ARG A 69 -6.06 7.09 -11.07
C ARG A 69 -6.76 5.74 -10.93
N PHE A 70 -8.03 5.68 -11.33
CA PHE A 70 -8.86 4.48 -11.21
C PHE A 70 -8.22 3.27 -11.88
N GLU A 71 -7.82 3.38 -13.16
CA GLU A 71 -7.27 2.27 -13.94
C GLU A 71 -6.02 1.68 -13.28
N ASP A 72 -5.05 2.52 -12.91
CA ASP A 72 -3.80 2.07 -12.27
C ASP A 72 -4.06 1.40 -10.91
N ASN A 73 -4.96 1.97 -10.10
CA ASN A 73 -5.28 1.41 -8.77
C ASN A 73 -6.13 0.14 -8.87
N PHE A 74 -6.99 0.04 -9.87
CA PHE A 74 -7.81 -1.14 -10.12
C PHE A 74 -6.95 -2.31 -10.65
N GLU A 75 -6.06 -2.05 -11.61
CA GLU A 75 -5.12 -3.06 -12.12
C GLU A 75 -4.26 -3.65 -10.99
N PHE A 76 -3.73 -2.79 -10.12
CA PHE A 76 -2.96 -3.25 -8.97
C PHE A 76 -3.81 -4.01 -7.94
N LEU A 77 -5.03 -3.57 -7.67
CA LEU A 77 -5.95 -4.29 -6.79
C LEU A 77 -6.29 -5.69 -7.31
N GLN A 78 -6.44 -5.86 -8.63
CA GLN A 78 -6.72 -7.17 -9.22
C GLN A 78 -5.55 -8.15 -9.07
N TRP A 79 -4.32 -7.62 -9.08
CA TRP A 79 -3.11 -8.42 -8.89
C TRP A 79 -2.84 -8.73 -7.40
N PHE A 80 -3.12 -7.78 -6.51
CA PHE A 80 -2.85 -7.86 -5.07
C PHE A 80 -3.74 -8.88 -4.35
#